data_AF-A0A160PFW4-F1
#
_entry.id   AF-A0A160PFW4-F1
#
_cell.length_a   1.000
_cell.length_b   1.000
_cell.length_c   1.000
_cell.angle_alpha   90.00
_cell.angle_beta   90.00
_cell.angle_gamma   90.00
#
_symmetry.space_group_name_H-M   'P 1'
#
loop_
_entity.id
_entity.type
_entity.pdbx_description
1 polymer ?
#
loop_
_entity_poly.entity_id
_entity_poly.type
_entity_poly.pdbx_seq_one_letter_code
_entity_poly.pdbx_strand_id
1 'polypeptide(L)'
;MAAGLALTNPTPVAFPASFDAAVLDGGYRSCDGCWNGYVNRDILIVYAEDAWLGRGEMVERYAFTMQARFRRYTGTPEQPRTWADAGNVIHHALALGLVAEETGPGGERGWRLTSREPAWLIVGTGAQRECRQVRGLPPEQQAAQDKREQAARRRNTTLDRKARVAADEHVARHVRDVLRYDPATVVPEAWARRGYVPASLPGTRLDAAAAVVREAHHAAGMDRPTLKSWVSDLAMEAAVAIVRPGRRQAEQVALPETVEIPDADMTALEAVR
;
A
#
# COMPACT_ATOMS: atom_id res chain seq x y z
N MET A 1 -40.68 -16.56 41.24
CA MET A 1 -39.63 -16.65 40.20
C MET A 1 -39.49 -15.29 39.55
N ALA A 2 -38.25 -14.81 39.46
CA ALA A 2 -37.89 -13.41 39.32
C ALA A 2 -38.24 -12.82 37.95
N ALA A 3 -38.75 -11.58 37.99
CA ALA A 3 -38.85 -10.68 36.85
C ALA A 3 -37.44 -10.35 36.33
N GLY A 4 -37.14 -10.81 35.12
CA GLY A 4 -35.94 -10.38 34.40
C GLY A 4 -36.15 -8.96 33.89
N LEU A 5 -35.49 -8.00 34.53
CA LEU A 5 -35.32 -6.65 34.01
C LEU A 5 -34.59 -6.74 32.66
N ALA A 6 -35.33 -6.57 31.57
CA ALA A 6 -34.76 -6.27 30.28
C ALA A 6 -34.07 -4.90 30.40
N LEU A 7 -32.75 -4.91 30.58
CA LEU A 7 -31.90 -3.75 30.38
C LEU A 7 -32.02 -3.39 28.90
N THR A 8 -32.97 -2.52 28.59
CA THR A 8 -32.97 -1.76 27.36
C THR A 8 -31.62 -1.05 27.33
N ASN A 9 -30.73 -1.48 26.43
CA ASN A 9 -29.58 -0.67 26.08
C ASN A 9 -30.15 0.71 25.72
N PRO A 10 -29.74 1.79 26.41
CA PRO A 10 -30.24 3.12 26.08
C PRO A 10 -29.94 3.33 24.61
N THR A 11 -30.98 3.61 23.83
CA THR A 11 -30.86 3.98 22.43
C THR A 11 -29.76 5.04 22.34
N PRO A 12 -28.69 4.84 21.54
CA PRO A 12 -27.61 5.81 21.47
C PRO A 12 -28.20 7.19 21.19
N VAL A 13 -27.81 8.17 21.99
CA VAL A 13 -28.33 9.54 21.86
C VAL A 13 -27.95 10.05 20.47
N ALA A 14 -28.95 10.26 19.63
CA ALA A 14 -28.76 10.79 18.27
C ALA A 14 -28.75 12.32 18.30
N PHE A 15 -27.92 12.94 17.47
CA PHE A 15 -27.81 14.40 17.35
C PHE A 15 -28.10 14.91 15.93
N PRO A 16 -29.31 14.62 15.37
CA PRO A 16 -29.65 14.98 13.99
C PRO A 16 -29.51 16.47 13.71
N ALA A 17 -29.85 17.34 14.66
CA ALA A 17 -29.70 18.78 14.51
C ALA A 17 -28.25 19.22 14.28
N SER A 18 -27.27 18.61 14.98
CA SER A 18 -25.85 18.91 14.79
C SER A 18 -25.35 18.50 13.42
N PHE A 19 -25.80 17.33 12.94
CA PHE A 19 -25.46 16.86 11.60
C PHE A 19 -26.10 17.75 10.53
N ASP A 20 -27.40 18.03 10.65
CA ASP A 20 -28.15 18.81 9.66
C ASP A 20 -27.61 20.25 9.58
N ALA A 21 -27.28 20.88 10.72
CA ALA A 21 -26.61 22.17 10.74
C ALA A 21 -25.26 22.12 10.00
N ALA A 22 -24.44 21.10 10.24
CA ALA A 22 -23.14 20.97 9.56
C ALA A 22 -23.27 20.67 8.06
N VAL A 23 -24.31 19.94 7.63
CA VAL A 23 -24.62 19.72 6.20
C VAL A 23 -24.97 21.04 5.51
N LEU A 24 -25.70 21.92 6.18
CA LEU A 24 -26.12 23.21 5.62
C LEU A 24 -24.98 24.23 5.60
N ASP A 25 -24.33 24.45 6.74
CA ASP A 25 -23.40 25.56 6.93
C ASP A 25 -22.03 25.27 6.31
N GLY A 26 -21.62 24.01 6.30
CA GLY A 26 -20.23 23.64 6.04
C GLY A 26 -19.36 24.05 7.23
N GLY A 27 -18.71 23.07 7.86
CA GLY A 27 -17.82 23.29 8.99
C GLY A 27 -16.42 23.67 8.54
N TYR A 28 -15.44 22.89 8.99
CA TYR A 28 -14.03 23.16 8.72
C TYR A 28 -13.57 22.60 7.37
N ARG A 29 -12.47 23.17 6.87
CA ARG A 29 -11.72 22.73 5.70
C ARG A 29 -10.23 22.62 6.05
N SER A 30 -9.50 21.65 5.51
CA SER A 30 -8.04 21.64 5.64
C SER A 30 -7.40 22.74 4.78
N CYS A 31 -6.34 23.36 5.32
CA CYS A 31 -5.58 24.41 4.61
C CYS A 31 -4.45 23.84 3.72
N ASP A 32 -4.30 22.51 3.64
CA ASP A 32 -3.21 21.85 2.89
C ASP A 32 -3.54 21.64 1.40
N GLY A 33 -4.61 22.25 0.90
CA GLY A 33 -5.06 22.11 -0.49
C GLY A 33 -5.56 20.71 -0.86
N CYS A 34 -5.58 19.76 0.08
CA CYS A 34 -5.90 18.35 -0.18
C CYS A 34 -7.32 17.95 0.22
N TRP A 35 -8.12 18.91 0.69
CA TRP A 35 -9.44 18.68 1.27
C TRP A 35 -10.37 17.84 0.38
N ASN A 36 -10.48 18.18 -0.90
CA ASN A 36 -11.40 17.49 -1.81
C ASN A 36 -11.05 16.00 -1.95
N GLY A 37 -9.76 15.68 -1.99
CA GLY A 37 -9.27 14.30 -2.05
C GLY A 37 -9.48 13.55 -0.73
N TYR A 38 -9.42 14.24 0.41
CA TYR A 38 -9.79 13.64 1.70
C TYR A 38 -11.27 13.31 1.76
N VAL A 39 -12.14 14.26 1.41
CA VAL A 39 -13.60 14.06 1.37
C VAL A 39 -13.96 12.92 0.43
N ASN A 40 -13.40 12.89 -0.79
CA ASN A 40 -13.67 11.81 -1.73
C ASN A 40 -13.25 10.45 -1.19
N ARG A 41 -12.03 10.32 -0.65
CA ARG A 41 -11.58 9.05 -0.06
C ARG A 41 -12.49 8.63 1.09
N ASP A 42 -12.80 9.57 1.99
CA ASP A 42 -13.53 9.25 3.21
C ASP A 42 -14.98 8.85 2.89
N ILE A 43 -15.63 9.48 1.91
CA ILE A 43 -16.94 9.05 1.39
C ILE A 43 -16.88 7.65 0.78
N LEU A 44 -15.89 7.34 -0.06
CA LEU A 44 -15.78 6.01 -0.68
C LEU A 44 -15.59 4.90 0.36
N ILE A 45 -14.79 5.16 1.41
CA ILE A 45 -14.59 4.19 2.49
C ILE A 45 -15.86 4.04 3.34
N VAL A 46 -16.55 5.14 3.66
CA VAL A 46 -17.76 5.13 4.49
C VAL A 46 -18.92 4.41 3.78
N TYR A 47 -19.10 4.62 2.48
CA TYR A 47 -20.14 3.91 1.72
C TYR A 47 -19.79 2.45 1.50
N ALA A 48 -18.50 2.13 1.32
CA ALA A 48 -18.04 0.79 0.96
C ALA A 48 -18.82 0.24 -0.24
N GLU A 49 -19.60 -0.83 -0.06
CA GLU A 49 -20.43 -1.41 -1.11
C GLU A 49 -21.84 -0.81 -1.19
N ASP A 50 -22.28 -0.04 -0.20
CA ASP A 50 -23.61 0.55 -0.22
C ASP A 50 -23.67 1.76 -1.15
N ALA A 51 -24.81 1.92 -1.83
CA ALA A 51 -25.02 3.04 -2.73
C ALA A 51 -25.72 4.22 -2.03
N TRP A 52 -26.36 4.00 -0.89
CA TRP A 52 -27.17 4.99 -0.18
C TRP A 52 -26.99 4.81 1.33
N LEU A 53 -26.90 5.92 2.07
CA LEU A 53 -26.82 5.89 3.53
C LEU A 53 -27.76 6.93 4.16
N GLY A 54 -28.41 6.53 5.25
CA GLY A 54 -29.12 7.44 6.14
C GLY A 54 -28.17 8.18 7.09
N ARG A 55 -28.70 9.15 7.86
CA ARG A 55 -27.92 9.95 8.84
C ARG A 55 -27.19 9.07 9.86
N GLY A 56 -27.91 8.16 10.52
CA GLY A 56 -27.34 7.33 11.58
C GLY A 56 -26.20 6.44 11.06
N GLU A 57 -26.43 5.76 9.95
CA GLU A 57 -25.43 4.88 9.30
C GLU A 57 -24.20 5.67 8.86
N MET A 58 -24.40 6.87 8.28
CA MET A 58 -23.31 7.75 7.88
C MET A 58 -22.42 8.12 9.08
N VAL A 59 -23.03 8.49 10.22
CA VAL A 59 -22.29 8.88 11.43
C VAL A 59 -21.53 7.69 12.01
N GLU A 60 -22.17 6.53 12.12
CA GLU A 60 -21.56 5.31 12.65
C GLU A 60 -20.33 4.90 11.84
N ARG A 61 -20.49 4.78 10.51
CA ARG A 61 -19.41 4.37 9.61
C ARG A 61 -18.31 5.42 9.51
N TYR A 62 -18.65 6.70 9.55
CA TYR A 62 -17.67 7.78 9.62
C TYR A 62 -16.82 7.68 10.89
N ALA A 63 -17.46 7.50 12.05
CA ALA A 63 -16.75 7.36 13.33
C ALA A 63 -15.77 6.17 13.28
N PHE A 64 -16.25 4.99 12.84
CA PHE A 64 -15.43 3.79 12.69
C PHE A 64 -14.23 4.04 11.76
N THR A 65 -14.47 4.66 10.60
CA THR A 65 -13.42 4.97 9.61
C THR A 65 -12.36 5.92 10.18
N MET A 66 -12.79 6.96 10.89
CA MET A 66 -11.87 7.94 11.49
C MET A 66 -11.06 7.33 12.63
N GLN A 67 -11.64 6.47 13.46
CA GLN A 67 -10.93 5.74 14.52
C GLN A 67 -9.86 4.80 13.96
N ALA A 68 -10.19 4.05 12.89
CA ALA A 68 -9.24 3.16 12.23
C ALA A 68 -8.06 3.92 11.60
N ARG A 69 -8.33 5.12 11.06
CA ARG A 69 -7.33 5.92 10.34
C ARG A 69 -6.49 6.82 11.24
N PHE A 70 -7.08 7.38 12.29
CA PHE A 70 -6.44 8.38 13.14
C PHE A 70 -6.40 7.91 14.59
N ARG A 71 -5.21 7.50 15.06
CA ARG A 71 -4.97 7.04 16.43
C ARG A 71 -5.46 8.00 17.53
N ARG A 72 -5.56 9.31 17.23
CA ARG A 72 -6.00 10.35 18.17
C ARG A 72 -7.49 10.69 18.07
N TYR A 73 -8.21 10.13 17.11
CA TYR A 73 -9.64 10.38 16.95
C TYR A 73 -10.41 9.54 17.97
N THR A 74 -11.14 10.21 18.86
CA THR A 74 -11.93 9.59 19.94
C THR A 74 -13.44 9.83 19.76
N GLY A 75 -13.86 10.28 18.58
CA GLY A 75 -15.26 10.53 18.27
C GLY A 75 -16.07 9.24 18.23
N THR A 76 -17.24 9.23 18.87
CA THR A 76 -18.19 8.10 18.84
C THR A 76 -19.57 8.57 18.37
N PRO A 77 -20.47 7.67 17.91
CA PRO A 77 -21.82 8.05 17.48
C PRO A 77 -22.66 8.71 18.58
N GLU A 78 -22.30 8.57 19.85
CA GLU A 78 -22.97 9.18 21.00
C GLU A 78 -22.48 10.61 21.29
N GLN A 79 -21.60 11.16 20.45
CA GLN A 79 -21.04 12.50 20.64
C GLN A 79 -21.56 13.48 19.58
N PRO A 80 -22.07 14.67 19.96
CA PRO A 80 -22.56 15.68 19.02
C PRO A 80 -21.52 16.11 17.97
N ARG A 81 -20.24 16.12 18.36
CA ARG A 81 -19.13 16.48 17.48
C ARG A 81 -18.97 15.50 16.31
N THR A 82 -19.11 14.20 16.54
CA THR A 82 -19.04 13.18 15.49
C THR A 82 -20.15 13.38 14.45
N TRP A 83 -21.35 13.74 14.90
CA TRP A 83 -22.47 14.08 14.02
C TRP A 83 -22.16 15.32 13.17
N ALA A 84 -21.62 16.36 13.77
CA ALA A 84 -21.19 17.57 13.05
C ALA A 84 -20.05 17.27 12.06
N ASP A 85 -19.08 16.45 12.43
CA ASP A 85 -17.95 16.06 11.56
C ASP A 85 -18.45 15.25 10.34
N ALA A 86 -19.35 14.28 10.55
CA ALA A 86 -19.96 13.53 9.46
C ALA A 86 -20.83 14.41 8.56
N GLY A 87 -21.62 15.31 9.14
CA GLY A 87 -22.42 16.29 8.39
C GLY A 87 -21.55 17.24 7.57
N ASN A 88 -20.41 17.69 8.11
CA ASN A 88 -19.42 18.48 7.39
C ASN A 88 -18.86 17.71 6.18
N VAL A 89 -18.54 16.42 6.34
CA VAL A 89 -18.09 15.60 5.20
C VAL A 89 -19.16 15.50 4.12
N ILE A 90 -20.44 15.31 4.49
CA ILE A 90 -21.55 15.30 3.55
C ILE A 90 -21.73 16.65 2.85
N HIS A 91 -21.63 17.77 3.57
CA HIS A 91 -21.67 19.12 2.97
C HIS A 91 -20.69 19.23 1.80
N HIS A 92 -19.42 18.89 2.06
CA HIS A 92 -18.38 18.98 1.03
C HIS A 92 -18.58 17.92 -0.07
N ALA A 93 -19.08 16.73 0.28
CA ALA A 93 -19.38 15.69 -0.71
C ALA A 93 -20.49 16.11 -1.69
N LEU A 94 -21.53 16.79 -1.20
CA LEU A 94 -22.59 17.38 -2.01
C LEU A 94 -22.02 18.47 -2.92
N ALA A 95 -21.23 19.41 -2.36
CA ALA A 95 -20.60 20.49 -3.13
C ALA A 95 -19.67 19.98 -4.24
N LEU A 96 -19.06 18.81 -4.05
CA LEU A 96 -18.20 18.14 -5.03
C LEU A 96 -18.95 17.18 -5.97
N GLY A 97 -20.26 17.01 -5.82
CA GLY A 97 -21.07 16.09 -6.62
C GLY A 97 -20.72 14.60 -6.41
N LEU A 98 -20.13 14.26 -5.27
CA LEU A 98 -19.75 12.88 -4.91
C LEU A 98 -20.94 12.09 -4.35
N VAL A 99 -21.88 12.79 -3.74
CA VAL A 99 -23.16 12.25 -3.29
C VAL A 99 -24.29 13.15 -3.79
N ALA A 100 -25.48 12.59 -3.92
CA ALA A 100 -26.72 13.31 -4.18
C ALA A 100 -27.67 13.08 -3.00
N GLU A 101 -28.35 14.13 -2.56
CA GLU A 101 -29.40 13.99 -1.55
C GLU A 101 -30.63 13.34 -2.18
N GLU A 102 -31.13 12.26 -1.57
CA GLU A 102 -32.27 11.50 -2.08
C GLU A 102 -33.14 10.97 -0.93
N THR A 103 -34.44 10.83 -1.20
CA THR A 103 -35.38 10.17 -0.30
C THR A 103 -35.23 8.65 -0.44
N GLY A 104 -34.87 7.99 0.65
CA GLY A 104 -34.70 6.54 0.68
C GLY A 104 -36.03 5.77 0.67
N PRO A 105 -35.97 4.42 0.64
CA PRO A 105 -37.15 3.56 0.53
C PRO A 105 -38.19 3.73 1.66
N GLY A 106 -37.76 4.20 2.83
CA GLY A 106 -38.64 4.48 3.98
C GLY A 106 -39.18 5.92 4.05
N GLY A 107 -38.96 6.75 3.02
CA GLY A 107 -39.31 8.17 3.06
C GLY A 107 -38.30 9.04 3.82
N GLU A 108 -37.24 8.44 4.34
CA GLU A 108 -36.20 9.14 5.08
C GLU A 108 -35.22 9.87 4.16
N ARG A 109 -34.73 11.03 4.60
CA ARG A 109 -33.65 11.77 3.93
C ARG A 109 -32.33 11.00 4.09
N GLY A 110 -31.63 10.80 2.99
CA GLY A 110 -30.27 10.30 2.99
C GLY A 110 -29.50 10.72 1.74
N TRP A 111 -28.35 10.08 1.53
CA TRP A 111 -27.43 10.46 0.47
C TRP A 111 -27.06 9.24 -0.36
N ARG A 112 -27.15 9.39 -1.68
CA ARG A 112 -26.74 8.38 -2.66
C ARG A 112 -25.36 8.71 -3.20
N LEU A 113 -24.47 7.73 -3.23
CA LEU A 113 -23.18 7.83 -3.91
C LEU A 113 -23.38 7.97 -5.42
N THR A 114 -22.75 8.96 -6.05
CA THR A 114 -22.89 9.21 -7.49
C THR A 114 -21.99 8.30 -8.33
N SER A 115 -20.82 7.95 -7.80
CA SER A 115 -19.86 7.04 -8.42
C SER A 115 -18.99 6.36 -7.36
N ARG A 116 -18.65 5.08 -7.58
CA ARG A 116 -17.66 4.35 -6.77
C ARG A 116 -16.21 4.63 -7.17
N GLU A 117 -16.00 5.31 -8.28
CA GLU A 117 -14.67 5.62 -8.76
C GLU A 117 -14.22 6.98 -8.21
N PRO A 118 -12.95 7.11 -7.81
CA PRO A 118 -12.45 8.37 -7.27
C PRO A 118 -12.49 9.47 -8.34
N ALA A 119 -13.14 10.59 -8.00
CA ALA A 119 -13.15 11.81 -8.79
C ALA A 119 -11.99 12.74 -8.45
N TRP A 120 -11.41 12.61 -7.25
CA TRP A 120 -10.27 13.40 -6.77
C TRP A 120 -9.18 12.47 -6.23
N LEU A 121 -7.94 12.74 -6.62
CA LEU A 121 -6.76 12.05 -6.10
C LEU A 121 -5.80 13.04 -5.46
N ILE A 122 -5.11 12.61 -4.41
CA ILE A 122 -3.98 13.33 -3.83
C ILE A 122 -2.72 12.76 -4.45
N VAL A 123 -1.97 13.59 -5.14
CA VAL A 123 -0.68 13.22 -5.76
C VAL A 123 0.47 13.92 -5.04
N GLY A 124 1.66 13.32 -5.08
CA GLY A 124 2.84 13.83 -4.38
C GLY A 124 2.92 13.36 -2.91
N THR A 125 3.97 13.79 -2.22
CA THR A 125 4.24 13.42 -0.81
C THR A 125 4.68 14.64 -0.01
N GLY A 126 4.47 14.60 1.32
CA GLY A 126 4.90 15.66 2.23
C GLY A 126 4.26 17.02 1.89
N ALA A 127 5.09 18.05 1.73
CA ALA A 127 4.70 19.41 1.38
C ALA A 127 4.36 19.61 -0.12
N GLN A 128 4.65 18.62 -0.97
CA GLN A 128 4.38 18.66 -2.41
C GLN A 128 3.08 17.92 -2.76
N ARG A 129 2.20 17.70 -1.76
CA ARG A 129 0.90 17.09 -1.99
C ARG A 129 -0.04 18.10 -2.62
N GLU A 130 -0.72 17.66 -3.66
CA GLU A 130 -1.77 18.45 -4.30
C GLU A 130 -2.97 17.55 -4.62
N CYS A 131 -4.16 18.14 -4.58
CA CYS A 131 -5.37 17.47 -4.99
C CYS A 131 -5.68 17.76 -6.44
N ARG A 132 -5.89 16.70 -7.22
CA ARG A 132 -6.24 16.77 -8.64
C ARG A 132 -7.58 16.10 -8.87
N GLN A 133 -8.45 16.80 -9.60
CA GLN A 133 -9.67 16.19 -10.13
C GLN A 133 -9.30 15.29 -11.32
N VAL A 134 -9.71 14.04 -11.26
CA VAL A 134 -9.45 13.01 -12.28
C VAL A 134 -10.72 12.58 -13.01
N ARG A 135 -11.90 12.88 -12.48
CA ARG A 135 -13.20 12.60 -13.11
C ARG A 135 -14.23 13.69 -12.82
N GLY A 136 -15.31 13.69 -13.61
CA GLY A 136 -16.37 14.70 -13.50
C GLY A 136 -16.00 16.06 -14.09
N LEU A 137 -14.92 16.10 -14.89
CA LEU A 137 -14.57 17.26 -15.70
C LEU A 137 -15.48 17.31 -16.95
N PRO A 138 -15.73 18.50 -17.52
CA PRO A 138 -16.33 18.61 -18.84
C PRO A 138 -15.60 17.71 -19.86
N PRO A 139 -16.29 17.10 -20.83
CA PRO A 139 -15.70 16.09 -21.73
C PRO A 139 -14.39 16.52 -22.40
N GLU A 140 -14.28 17.79 -22.80
CA GLU A 140 -13.06 18.34 -23.41
C GLU A 140 -11.88 18.39 -22.43
N GLN A 141 -12.14 18.77 -21.18
CA GLN A 141 -11.14 18.83 -20.12
C GLN A 141 -10.72 17.43 -19.67
N GLN A 142 -11.66 16.49 -19.59
CA GLN A 142 -11.38 15.08 -19.30
C GLN A 142 -10.47 14.49 -20.39
N ALA A 143 -10.81 14.68 -21.67
CA ALA A 143 -9.99 14.20 -22.77
C ALA A 143 -8.57 14.81 -22.77
N ALA A 144 -8.44 16.09 -22.42
CA ALA A 144 -7.14 16.74 -22.28
C ALA A 144 -6.32 16.17 -21.12
N GLN A 145 -6.96 15.88 -19.98
CA GLN A 145 -6.33 15.25 -18.83
C GLN A 145 -5.87 13.82 -19.16
N ASP A 146 -6.74 13.01 -19.76
CA ASP A 146 -6.42 11.64 -20.17
C ASP A 146 -5.24 11.61 -21.15
N LYS A 147 -5.21 12.56 -22.10
CA LYS A 147 -4.08 12.72 -23.05
C LYS A 147 -2.78 13.08 -22.32
N ARG A 148 -2.82 13.96 -21.33
CA ARG A 148 -1.64 14.33 -20.51
C ARG A 148 -1.14 13.13 -19.71
N GLU A 149 -2.05 12.37 -19.09
CA GLU A 149 -1.69 11.17 -18.33
C GLU A 149 -1.11 10.08 -19.23
N GLN A 150 -1.70 9.85 -20.40
CA GLN A 150 -1.18 8.92 -21.38
C GLN A 150 0.23 9.32 -21.85
N ALA A 151 0.44 10.62 -22.12
CA ALA A 151 1.76 11.14 -22.48
C ALA A 151 2.78 10.96 -21.34
N ALA A 152 2.39 11.23 -20.09
CA ALA A 152 3.23 11.04 -18.92
C ALA A 152 3.60 9.55 -18.73
N ARG A 153 2.65 8.63 -18.89
CA ARG A 153 2.89 7.19 -18.84
C ARG A 153 3.90 6.77 -19.91
N ARG A 154 3.70 7.17 -21.17
CA ARG A 154 4.64 6.89 -22.29
C ARG A 154 6.05 7.42 -22.00
N ARG A 155 6.14 8.65 -21.46
CA ARG A 155 7.41 9.25 -21.05
C ARG A 155 8.07 8.43 -19.95
N ASN A 156 7.35 8.04 -18.91
CA ASN A 156 7.88 7.24 -17.81
C ASN A 156 8.36 5.87 -18.30
N THR A 157 7.56 5.14 -19.09
CA THR A 157 7.98 3.86 -19.70
C THR A 157 9.27 4.02 -20.50
N THR A 158 9.40 5.12 -21.24
CA THR A 158 10.62 5.42 -22.01
C THR A 158 11.82 5.68 -21.10
N LEU A 159 11.64 6.45 -20.03
CA LEU A 159 12.69 6.75 -19.05
C LEU A 159 13.10 5.50 -18.27
N ASP A 160 12.16 4.65 -17.87
CA ASP A 160 12.44 3.41 -17.17
C ASP A 160 13.21 2.44 -18.07
N ARG A 161 12.81 2.31 -19.35
CA ARG A 161 13.57 1.55 -20.34
C ARG A 161 15.01 2.06 -20.50
N LYS A 162 15.19 3.39 -20.62
CA LYS A 162 16.53 4.00 -20.72
C LYS A 162 17.36 3.74 -19.46
N ALA A 163 16.74 3.79 -18.27
CA ALA A 163 17.42 3.54 -17.02
C ALA A 163 17.91 2.09 -16.92
N ARG A 164 17.11 1.12 -17.38
CA ARG A 164 17.53 -0.29 -17.44
C ARG A 164 18.75 -0.48 -18.34
N VAL A 165 18.70 0.03 -19.57
CA VAL A 165 19.87 -0.02 -20.50
C VAL A 165 21.11 0.62 -19.89
N ALA A 166 20.97 1.77 -19.21
CA ALA A 166 22.08 2.42 -18.54
C ALA A 166 22.64 1.63 -17.34
N ALA A 167 21.84 0.73 -16.74
CA ALA A 167 22.25 -0.10 -15.62
C ALA A 167 22.97 -1.39 -16.05
N ASP A 168 22.93 -1.78 -17.33
CA ASP A 168 23.54 -3.02 -17.84
C ASP A 168 25.00 -3.17 -17.43
N GLU A 169 25.81 -2.11 -17.60
CA GLU A 169 27.23 -2.13 -17.25
C GLU A 169 27.44 -2.25 -15.73
N HIS A 170 26.63 -1.54 -14.94
CA HIS A 170 26.72 -1.58 -13.48
C HIS A 170 26.36 -2.97 -12.93
N VAL A 171 25.26 -3.55 -13.39
CA VAL A 171 24.83 -4.89 -13.00
C VAL A 171 25.88 -5.92 -13.42
N ALA A 172 26.38 -5.86 -14.66
CA ALA A 172 27.41 -6.77 -15.15
C ALA A 172 28.72 -6.67 -14.35
N ARG A 173 29.12 -5.46 -13.95
CA ARG A 173 30.29 -5.23 -13.09
C ARG A 173 30.09 -5.86 -11.71
N HIS A 174 28.98 -5.61 -11.03
CA HIS A 174 28.75 -6.16 -9.69
C HIS A 174 28.65 -7.69 -9.68
N VAL A 175 27.97 -8.30 -10.66
CA VAL A 175 27.94 -9.77 -10.80
C VAL A 175 29.34 -10.34 -11.00
N ARG A 176 30.17 -9.70 -11.84
CA ARG A 176 31.56 -10.09 -12.06
C ARG A 176 32.39 -9.98 -10.78
N ASP A 177 32.22 -8.90 -10.01
CA ASP A 177 32.93 -8.70 -8.76
C ASP A 177 32.55 -9.77 -7.73
N VAL A 178 31.26 -10.10 -7.59
CA VAL A 178 30.81 -11.20 -6.73
C VAL A 178 31.49 -12.52 -7.12
N LEU A 179 31.45 -12.87 -8.41
CA LEU A 179 32.04 -14.13 -8.90
C LEU A 179 33.57 -14.16 -8.80
N ARG A 180 34.23 -12.99 -8.90
CA ARG A 180 35.68 -12.87 -8.73
C ARG A 180 36.12 -13.18 -7.31
N TYR A 181 35.38 -12.69 -6.31
CA TYR A 181 35.75 -12.85 -4.90
C TYR A 181 35.15 -14.08 -4.25
N ASP A 182 33.96 -14.50 -4.67
CA ASP A 182 33.28 -15.70 -4.18
C ASP A 182 32.61 -16.49 -5.32
N PRO A 183 33.38 -17.36 -6.02
CA PRO A 183 32.88 -18.20 -7.11
C PRO A 183 31.80 -19.21 -6.68
N ALA A 184 31.69 -19.50 -5.38
CA ALA A 184 30.71 -20.42 -4.84
C ALA A 184 29.42 -19.72 -4.39
N THR A 185 29.30 -18.40 -4.63
CA THR A 185 28.09 -17.65 -4.33
C THR A 185 26.87 -18.28 -4.99
N VAL A 186 25.77 -18.38 -4.25
CA VAL A 186 24.46 -18.75 -4.76
C VAL A 186 23.56 -17.52 -4.82
N VAL A 187 22.53 -17.56 -5.67
CA VAL A 187 21.53 -16.50 -5.76
C VAL A 187 20.76 -16.41 -4.44
N PRO A 188 20.71 -15.24 -3.77
CA PRO A 188 19.99 -15.05 -2.52
C PRO A 188 18.45 -15.13 -2.66
N GLU A 189 17.78 -15.75 -1.69
CA GLU A 189 16.31 -15.79 -1.58
C GLU A 189 15.68 -14.39 -1.54
N ALA A 190 16.36 -13.43 -0.90
CA ALA A 190 15.90 -12.06 -0.80
C ALA A 190 15.70 -11.39 -2.17
N TRP A 191 16.48 -11.78 -3.19
CA TRP A 191 16.35 -11.22 -4.54
C TRP A 191 15.04 -11.65 -5.19
N ALA A 192 14.65 -12.93 -5.07
CA ALA A 192 13.37 -13.41 -5.59
C ALA A 192 12.19 -12.78 -4.84
N ARG A 193 12.26 -12.69 -3.51
CA ARG A 193 11.22 -12.08 -2.67
C ARG A 193 10.96 -10.61 -3.02
N ARG A 194 11.99 -9.88 -3.41
CA ARG A 194 11.89 -8.48 -3.86
C ARG A 194 11.49 -8.34 -5.34
N GLY A 195 11.29 -9.46 -6.05
CA GLY A 195 10.94 -9.50 -7.46
C GLY A 195 12.10 -9.16 -8.40
N TYR A 196 13.34 -9.24 -7.92
CA TYR A 196 14.50 -8.89 -8.74
C TYR A 196 14.88 -9.97 -9.74
N VAL A 197 14.67 -11.22 -9.36
CA VAL A 197 14.99 -12.41 -10.15
C VAL A 197 13.83 -13.41 -10.07
N PRO A 198 13.71 -14.38 -11.01
CA PRO A 198 12.70 -15.42 -10.94
C PRO A 198 12.78 -16.25 -9.64
N ALA A 199 11.62 -16.68 -9.14
CA ALA A 199 11.51 -17.48 -7.91
C ALA A 199 12.21 -18.85 -7.98
N SER A 200 12.59 -19.31 -9.17
CA SER A 200 13.30 -20.57 -9.39
C SER A 200 14.82 -20.47 -9.23
N LEU A 201 15.39 -19.26 -9.16
CA LEU A 201 16.85 -19.08 -9.09
C LEU A 201 17.48 -19.19 -7.70
N PRO A 202 16.83 -18.82 -6.58
CA PRO A 202 17.44 -18.91 -5.27
C PRO A 202 18.10 -20.27 -4.99
N GLY A 203 19.29 -20.24 -4.37
CA GLY A 203 20.09 -21.44 -4.10
C GLY A 203 20.90 -21.97 -5.31
N THR A 204 20.60 -21.53 -6.53
CA THR A 204 21.43 -21.84 -7.71
C THR A 204 22.74 -21.08 -7.63
N ARG A 205 23.86 -21.68 -8.09
CA ARG A 205 25.14 -20.96 -8.18
C ARG A 205 25.02 -19.76 -9.11
N LEU A 206 25.61 -18.64 -8.70
CA LEU A 206 25.52 -17.37 -9.42
C LEU A 206 26.21 -17.44 -10.79
N ASP A 207 27.24 -18.25 -10.96
CA ASP A 207 27.91 -18.43 -12.25
C ASP A 207 26.98 -19.07 -13.29
N ALA A 208 26.23 -20.10 -12.90
CA ALA A 208 25.22 -20.76 -13.73
C ALA A 208 24.03 -19.83 -14.02
N ALA A 209 23.68 -18.95 -13.08
CA ALA A 209 22.56 -18.02 -13.22
C ALA A 209 22.96 -16.62 -13.77
N ALA A 210 24.25 -16.37 -14.04
CA ALA A 210 24.77 -15.02 -14.25
C ALA A 210 24.09 -14.27 -15.40
N ALA A 211 23.83 -14.96 -16.52
CA ALA A 211 23.13 -14.37 -17.65
C ALA A 211 21.69 -13.96 -17.29
N VAL A 212 20.97 -14.81 -16.55
CA VAL A 212 19.59 -14.52 -16.12
C VAL A 212 19.56 -13.38 -15.12
N VAL A 213 20.47 -13.36 -14.14
CA VAL A 213 20.57 -12.28 -13.14
C VAL A 213 20.88 -10.94 -13.79
N ARG A 214 21.76 -10.91 -14.80
CA ARG A 214 22.07 -9.69 -15.54
C ARG A 214 20.87 -9.13 -16.31
N GLU A 215 20.11 -10.00 -16.97
CA GLU A 215 18.93 -9.60 -17.76
C GLU A 215 17.65 -9.43 -16.94
N ALA A 216 17.65 -9.83 -15.66
CA ALA A 216 16.44 -9.89 -14.84
C ALA A 216 15.71 -8.54 -14.74
N HIS A 217 16.46 -7.44 -14.72
CA HIS A 217 15.90 -6.10 -14.65
C HIS A 217 15.14 -5.69 -15.92
N HIS A 218 15.56 -6.15 -17.11
CA HIS A 218 14.79 -5.99 -18.35
C HIS A 218 13.57 -6.90 -18.39
N ALA A 219 13.76 -8.19 -18.05
CA ALA A 219 12.69 -9.19 -18.08
C ALA A 219 11.54 -8.84 -17.11
N ALA A 220 11.86 -8.34 -15.91
CA ALA A 220 10.89 -7.90 -14.92
C ALA A 220 10.30 -6.50 -15.22
N GLY A 221 10.80 -5.79 -16.24
CA GLY A 221 10.32 -4.45 -16.58
C GLY A 221 10.51 -3.42 -15.47
N MET A 222 11.56 -3.55 -14.66
CA MET A 222 11.76 -2.77 -13.42
C MET A 222 11.67 -1.26 -13.67
N ASP A 223 10.93 -0.57 -12.81
CA ASP A 223 10.93 0.89 -12.77
C ASP A 223 12.23 1.44 -12.15
N ARG A 224 12.46 2.75 -12.27
CA ARG A 224 13.68 3.41 -11.76
C ARG A 224 13.92 3.20 -10.26
N PRO A 225 12.92 3.37 -9.36
CA PRO A 225 13.11 3.09 -7.94
C PRO A 225 13.51 1.64 -7.65
N THR A 226 12.86 0.67 -8.28
CA THR A 226 13.14 -0.76 -8.09
C THR A 226 14.54 -1.11 -8.61
N LEU A 227 14.91 -0.60 -9.79
CA LEU A 227 16.24 -0.78 -10.37
C LEU A 227 17.34 -0.18 -9.49
N LYS A 228 17.10 0.99 -8.89
CA LYS A 228 18.06 1.60 -7.95
C LYS A 228 18.30 0.71 -6.73
N SER A 229 17.23 0.17 -6.15
CA SER A 229 17.33 -0.77 -5.03
C SER A 229 18.05 -2.07 -5.43
N TRP A 230 17.75 -2.60 -6.63
CA TRP A 230 18.44 -3.78 -7.17
C TRP A 230 19.94 -3.58 -7.32
N VAL A 231 20.37 -2.48 -7.95
CA VAL A 231 21.79 -2.14 -8.10
C VAL A 231 22.46 -1.94 -6.75
N SER A 232 21.77 -1.34 -5.78
CA SER A 232 22.28 -1.18 -4.41
C SER A 232 22.50 -2.52 -3.71
N ASP A 233 21.56 -3.45 -3.83
CA ASP A 233 21.67 -4.79 -3.25
C ASP A 233 22.79 -5.61 -3.91
N LEU A 234 22.94 -5.52 -5.24
CA LEU A 234 24.07 -6.13 -5.96
C LEU A 234 25.42 -5.57 -5.52
N ALA A 235 25.51 -4.24 -5.32
CA ALA A 235 26.73 -3.61 -4.84
C ALA A 235 27.07 -4.07 -3.41
N MET A 236 26.06 -4.20 -2.54
CA MET A 236 26.24 -4.76 -1.20
C MET A 236 26.72 -6.22 -1.26
N GLU A 237 26.11 -7.04 -2.10
CA GLU A 237 26.49 -8.45 -2.28
C GLU A 237 27.94 -8.58 -2.77
N ALA A 238 28.36 -7.73 -3.70
CA ALA A 238 29.75 -7.65 -4.17
C ALA A 238 30.73 -7.29 -3.05
N ALA A 239 30.36 -6.39 -2.14
CA ALA A 239 31.17 -6.07 -0.97
C ALA A 239 31.25 -7.23 0.02
N VAL A 240 30.14 -7.93 0.28
CA VAL A 240 30.10 -9.11 1.16
C VAL A 240 30.91 -10.28 0.58
N ALA A 241 30.91 -10.46 -0.74
CA ALA A 241 31.66 -11.52 -1.42
C ALA A 241 33.17 -11.46 -1.14
N ILE A 242 33.73 -10.29 -0.86
CA ILE A 242 35.16 -10.13 -0.51
C ILE A 242 35.50 -10.86 0.80
N VAL A 243 34.59 -10.82 1.79
CA VAL A 243 34.85 -11.33 3.15
C VAL A 243 34.26 -12.72 3.38
N ARG A 244 33.29 -13.15 2.57
CA ARG A 244 32.57 -14.42 2.77
C ARG A 244 33.47 -15.68 2.72
N PRO A 245 34.45 -15.82 1.80
CA PRO A 245 35.33 -16.99 1.80
C PRO A 245 36.10 -17.16 3.11
N GLY A 246 36.63 -16.07 3.67
CA GLY A 246 37.34 -16.09 4.95
C GLY A 246 36.43 -16.51 6.11
N ARG A 247 35.17 -16.06 6.12
CA ARG A 247 34.17 -16.51 7.10
C ARG A 247 33.86 -18.00 6.97
N ARG A 248 33.63 -18.50 5.74
CA ARG A 248 33.38 -19.93 5.50
C ARG A 248 34.56 -20.80 5.92
N GLN A 249 35.79 -20.35 5.67
CA GLN A 249 36.99 -21.07 6.11
C GLN A 249 37.12 -21.07 7.64
N ALA A 250 36.87 -19.93 8.29
CA ALA A 250 36.89 -19.84 9.75
C ALA A 250 35.81 -20.72 10.41
N GLU A 251 34.60 -20.74 9.84
CA GLU A 251 33.51 -21.63 10.26
C GLU A 251 33.88 -23.10 10.09
N GLN A 252 34.49 -23.48 8.96
CA GLN A 252 34.95 -24.85 8.72
C GLN A 252 36.05 -25.29 9.69
N VAL A 253 37.00 -24.40 10.01
CA VAL A 253 38.06 -24.67 10.99
C VAL A 253 37.51 -24.74 12.43
N ALA A 254 36.42 -24.01 12.71
CA ALA A 254 35.77 -24.01 14.02
C ALA A 254 34.82 -25.20 14.26
N LEU A 255 34.50 -25.99 13.23
CA LEU A 255 33.74 -27.23 13.39
C LEU A 255 34.60 -28.27 14.11
N PRO A 256 34.13 -28.89 15.21
CA PRO A 256 34.88 -29.94 15.90
C PRO A 256 35.10 -31.13 14.95
N GLU A 257 36.33 -31.66 14.91
CA GLU A 257 36.71 -32.81 14.06
C GLU A 257 35.91 -34.08 14.36
N THR A 258 35.32 -34.16 15.56
CA THR A 258 34.44 -35.25 16.00
C THR A 258 33.15 -34.66 16.53
N VAL A 259 32.07 -34.79 15.77
CA VAL A 259 30.73 -34.72 16.33
C VAL A 259 30.50 -36.09 16.96
N GLU A 260 30.57 -36.19 18.29
CA GLU A 260 30.07 -37.37 19.00
C GLU A 260 28.57 -37.48 18.69
N ILE A 261 28.21 -38.42 17.83
CA ILE A 261 26.82 -38.79 17.59
C ILE A 261 26.39 -39.58 18.83
N PRO A 262 25.40 -39.12 19.61
CA PRO A 262 24.92 -39.87 20.76
C PRO A 262 24.51 -41.30 20.36
N ASP A 263 24.87 -42.31 21.14
CA ASP A 263 24.65 -43.74 20.83
C ASP A 263 23.19 -44.07 20.45
N ALA A 264 22.23 -43.29 20.97
CA ALA A 264 20.81 -43.42 20.65
C ALA A 264 20.51 -43.16 19.16
N ASP A 265 21.20 -42.20 18.54
CA ASP A 265 21.01 -41.84 17.12
C ASP A 265 21.74 -42.81 16.19
N MET A 266 22.87 -43.38 16.63
CA MET A 266 23.56 -44.47 15.92
C MET A 266 22.69 -45.73 15.84
N THR A 267 22.03 -46.09 16.94
CA THR A 267 21.13 -47.24 17.00
C THR A 267 19.91 -47.06 16.08
N ALA A 268 19.39 -45.82 15.98
CA ALA A 268 18.29 -45.50 15.08
C ALA A 268 18.69 -45.55 13.59
N LEU A 269 19.92 -45.16 13.26
CA LEU A 269 20.45 -45.24 11.89
C LEU A 269 20.72 -46.68 11.44
N GLU A 270 21.17 -47.55 12.35
CA GLU A 270 21.37 -48.98 12.06
C GLU A 270 20.05 -49.73 11.88
N ALA A 271 18.97 -49.32 12.55
CA ALA A 271 17.65 -49.94 12.42
C ALA A 271 16.91 -49.63 11.09
N VAL A 272 17.42 -48.68 10.29
CA VAL A 272 16.82 -48.27 9.00
C VAL A 272 17.53 -48.92 7.80
N ARG A 273 18.62 -49.66 8.02
CA ARG A 273 19.31 -50.48 7.00
C ARG A 273 18.76 -51.89 6.92
#